data_AF-Q9T0M0-F1
#
_entry.id   AF-Q9T0M0-F1
#
_cell.length_a   1.000
_cell.length_b   1.000
_cell.length_c   1.000
_cell.angle_alpha   90.00
_cell.angle_beta   90.00
_cell.angle_gamma   90.00
#
_symmetry.space_group_name_H-M   'P 1'
#
loop_
_entity.id
_entity.type
_entity.pdbx_description
1 polymer ?
#
loop_
_entity_poly.entity_id
_entity_poly.type
_entity_poly.pdbx_seq_one_letter_code
_entity_poly.pdbx_strand_id
1 'polypeptide(L)'
;CEEKCKSDCNCTAFANTDIRGGGSGCVVWTGDILDTRNYAKGGQDLYVRLAATDLEDTTNRNAKIIGSCIGVSVLLLLCFIFYRFWKRKQKRSIAIETSFVDQVRSQDLLMNEVVIPPNRRHISRENKTDDLELPLMDFEAVAIATDNFSNANKLGQGGFGIVYKGRLLDGQEIAVKRLSKMSVQGTD
;
A
#
# COMPACT_ATOMS: atom_id res chain seq x y z
N CYS A 1 -18.84 30.84 -40.74
CA CYS A 1 -19.93 29.96 -41.22
C CYS A 1 -20.30 28.94 -40.16
N GLU A 2 -19.33 28.24 -39.57
CA GLU A 2 -19.52 27.31 -38.46
C GLU A 2 -20.34 27.87 -37.29
N GLU A 3 -20.00 29.06 -36.78
CA GLU A 3 -20.73 29.67 -35.65
C GLU A 3 -22.21 29.89 -35.96
N LYS A 4 -22.53 30.31 -37.19
CA LYS A 4 -23.91 30.50 -37.66
C LYS A 4 -24.67 29.18 -37.75
N CYS A 5 -24.01 28.11 -38.17
CA CYS A 5 -24.61 26.77 -38.17
C CYS A 5 -24.77 26.22 -36.74
N LYS A 6 -23.82 26.47 -35.84
CA LYS A 6 -23.92 26.04 -34.44
C LYS A 6 -25.05 26.74 -33.69
N SER A 7 -25.29 28.02 -33.98
CA SER A 7 -26.38 28.78 -33.35
C SER A 7 -27.77 28.41 -33.89
N ASP A 8 -27.86 27.87 -35.10
CA ASP A 8 -29.12 27.40 -35.68
C ASP A 8 -29.33 25.91 -35.41
N CYS A 9 -30.35 25.54 -34.63
CA CYS A 9 -30.65 24.14 -34.32
C CYS A 9 -31.10 23.31 -35.53
N ASN A 10 -31.59 23.95 -36.59
CA ASN A 10 -32.01 23.28 -37.81
C ASN A 10 -30.86 23.06 -38.80
N CYS A 11 -29.69 23.64 -38.55
CA CYS A 11 -28.53 23.43 -39.41
C CYS A 11 -28.05 21.98 -39.34
N THR A 12 -27.90 21.36 -40.51
CA THR A 12 -27.36 20.01 -40.68
C THR A 12 -25.96 19.99 -41.31
N ALA A 13 -25.61 20.99 -42.12
CA ALA A 13 -24.26 21.15 -42.65
C ALA A 13 -23.96 22.59 -43.08
N PHE A 14 -22.68 22.90 -43.30
CA PHE A 14 -22.23 24.15 -43.88
C PHE A 14 -20.98 23.99 -44.75
N ALA A 15 -20.76 24.94 -45.66
CA ALA A 15 -19.60 24.97 -46.55
C ALA A 15 -19.34 26.39 -47.07
N ASN A 16 -18.15 26.60 -47.65
CA ASN A 16 -17.82 27.85 -48.34
C ASN A 16 -18.51 27.91 -49.71
N THR A 17 -18.89 29.10 -50.19
CA THR A 17 -19.45 29.25 -51.55
C THR A 17 -18.37 29.34 -52.63
N ASP A 18 -17.21 29.90 -52.28
CA ASP A 18 -16.05 30.03 -53.16
C ASP A 18 -14.86 29.39 -52.47
N ILE A 19 -14.12 28.54 -53.18
CA ILE A 19 -12.95 27.81 -52.68
C ILE A 19 -11.62 28.51 -52.98
N ARG A 20 -11.65 29.61 -53.75
CA ARG A 20 -10.45 30.38 -54.10
C ARG A 20 -9.92 31.16 -52.88
N GLY A 21 -8.60 31.33 -52.81
CA GLY A 21 -7.97 32.24 -51.84
C GLY A 21 -8.16 31.86 -50.37
N GLY A 22 -8.31 30.57 -50.05
CA GLY A 22 -8.55 30.10 -48.66
C GLY A 22 -10.03 29.97 -48.29
N GLY A 23 -10.93 30.23 -49.23
CA GLY A 23 -12.37 30.02 -49.09
C GLY A 23 -13.11 31.28 -48.63
N SER A 24 -14.24 31.59 -49.28
CA SER A 24 -15.08 32.72 -48.89
C SER A 24 -16.58 32.45 -49.10
N GLY A 25 -17.40 33.24 -48.40
CA GLY A 25 -18.86 33.08 -48.33
C GLY A 25 -19.31 31.82 -47.57
N CYS A 26 -20.62 31.63 -47.44
CA CYS A 26 -21.19 30.65 -46.51
C CYS A 26 -22.54 30.12 -47.02
N VAL A 27 -22.61 28.80 -47.20
CA VAL A 27 -23.86 28.06 -47.43
C VAL A 27 -24.16 27.23 -46.20
N VAL A 28 -25.43 27.22 -45.80
CA VAL A 28 -25.94 26.43 -44.67
C VAL A 28 -27.09 25.57 -45.19
N TRP A 29 -27.07 24.29 -44.83
CA TRP A 29 -28.12 23.33 -45.15
C TRP A 29 -28.98 23.05 -43.91
N THR A 30 -30.25 22.76 -44.16
CA THR A 30 -31.23 22.35 -43.16
C THR A 30 -31.97 21.11 -43.67
N GLY A 31 -32.15 20.10 -42.82
CA GLY A 31 -32.74 18.81 -43.22
C GLY A 31 -31.73 17.90 -43.93
N ASP A 32 -32.25 16.95 -44.72
CA ASP A 32 -31.45 15.89 -45.34
C ASP A 32 -30.56 16.40 -46.50
N ILE A 33 -29.35 15.87 -46.58
CA ILE A 33 -28.40 16.17 -47.65
C ILE A 33 -28.50 15.05 -48.70
N LEU A 34 -28.98 15.39 -49.89
CA LEU A 34 -29.21 14.44 -50.99
C LEU A 34 -28.26 14.70 -52.16
N ASP A 35 -27.97 13.64 -52.95
CA ASP A 35 -27.11 13.65 -54.15
C ASP A 35 -25.63 14.07 -53.91
N THR A 36 -25.08 13.76 -52.73
CA THR A 36 -23.64 13.93 -52.46
C THR A 36 -22.82 12.85 -53.17
N ARG A 37 -21.72 13.26 -53.84
CA ARG A 37 -20.78 12.34 -54.50
C ARG A 37 -19.34 12.77 -54.20
N ASN A 38 -18.47 11.78 -54.02
CA ASN A 38 -17.05 12.01 -53.76
C ASN A 38 -16.23 11.81 -55.04
N TYR A 39 -15.19 12.62 -55.21
CA TYR A 39 -14.27 12.56 -56.34
C TYR A 39 -12.85 12.30 -55.84
N ALA A 40 -12.07 11.51 -56.59
CA ALA A 40 -10.69 11.19 -56.23
C ALA A 40 -9.73 12.38 -56.37
N LYS A 41 -10.11 13.41 -57.14
CA LYS A 41 -9.32 14.62 -57.36
C LYS A 41 -10.26 15.81 -57.56
N GLY A 42 -10.04 16.88 -56.80
CA GLY A 42 -10.96 18.02 -56.72
C GLY A 42 -12.12 17.79 -55.74
N GLY A 43 -13.13 18.65 -55.80
CA GLY A 43 -14.24 18.67 -54.86
C GLY A 43 -14.19 19.88 -53.91
N GLN A 44 -15.04 19.85 -52.89
CA GLN A 44 -15.16 20.91 -51.89
C GLN A 44 -15.43 20.31 -50.51
N ASP A 45 -14.90 20.95 -49.48
CA ASP A 45 -15.18 20.58 -48.09
C ASP A 45 -16.63 20.88 -47.72
N LEU A 46 -17.30 19.87 -47.15
CA LEU A 46 -18.63 19.96 -46.58
C LEU A 46 -18.54 19.56 -45.11
N TYR A 47 -18.90 20.48 -44.21
CA TYR A 47 -18.89 20.25 -42.77
C TYR A 47 -20.28 19.83 -42.31
N VAL A 48 -20.44 18.56 -41.92
CA VAL A 48 -21.71 18.00 -41.44
C VAL A 48 -21.77 18.09 -39.92
N ARG A 49 -22.91 18.54 -39.39
CA ARG A 49 -23.16 18.59 -37.94
C ARG A 49 -23.43 17.18 -37.42
N LEU A 50 -22.65 16.76 -36.43
CA LEU A 50 -22.79 15.47 -35.76
C LEU A 50 -23.07 15.66 -34.28
N ALA A 51 -23.68 14.66 -33.64
CA ALA A 51 -23.78 14.63 -32.19
C ALA A 51 -22.39 14.47 -31.57
N ALA A 52 -22.16 15.08 -30.40
CA ALA A 52 -20.87 14.97 -29.71
C ALA A 52 -20.51 13.53 -29.33
N THR A 53 -21.52 12.66 -29.17
CA THR A 53 -21.37 11.22 -28.93
C THR A 53 -20.80 10.48 -30.12
N ASP A 54 -21.08 10.95 -31.33
CA ASP A 54 -20.71 10.28 -32.59
C ASP A 54 -19.29 10.66 -33.03
N LEU A 55 -18.69 11.68 -32.39
CA LEU A 55 -17.25 11.93 -32.45
C LEU A 55 -16.49 10.88 -31.62
N GLU A 56 -16.58 9.63 -32.03
CA GLU A 56 -15.82 8.54 -31.45
C GLU A 56 -14.39 8.52 -32.03
N ASP A 57 -13.46 9.17 -31.33
CA ASP A 57 -12.03 8.98 -31.56
C ASP A 57 -11.60 7.62 -30.97
N THR A 58 -11.90 6.55 -31.70
CA THR A 58 -11.57 5.15 -31.35
C THR A 58 -10.09 4.95 -31.05
N THR A 59 -9.22 5.69 -31.73
CA THR A 59 -7.77 5.71 -31.48
C THR A 59 -7.43 6.22 -30.09
N ASN A 60 -8.11 7.27 -29.64
CA ASN A 60 -7.89 7.89 -28.34
C ASN A 60 -8.42 7.05 -27.18
N ARG A 61 -9.52 6.29 -27.37
CA ARG A 61 -10.02 5.38 -26.32
C ARG A 61 -9.02 4.29 -25.97
N ASN A 62 -8.43 3.65 -26.97
CA ASN A 62 -7.42 2.61 -26.75
C ASN A 62 -6.16 3.19 -26.12
N ALA A 63 -5.71 4.37 -26.59
CA ALA A 63 -4.57 5.07 -26.01
C ALA A 63 -4.82 5.50 -24.54
N LYS A 64 -6.02 5.96 -24.21
CA LYS A 64 -6.44 6.30 -22.84
C LYS A 64 -6.47 5.07 -21.93
N ILE A 65 -6.99 3.94 -22.41
CA ILE A 65 -7.05 2.69 -21.65
C ILE A 65 -5.63 2.19 -21.37
N ILE A 66 -4.78 2.12 -22.41
CA ILE A 66 -3.37 1.69 -22.27
C ILE A 66 -2.61 2.63 -21.32
N GLY A 67 -2.78 3.95 -21.48
CA GLY A 67 -2.15 4.94 -20.60
C GLY A 67 -2.59 4.80 -19.14
N SER A 68 -3.88 4.55 -18.90
CA SER A 68 -4.41 4.34 -17.55
C SER A 68 -3.83 3.09 -16.88
N CYS A 69 -3.75 1.96 -17.59
CA CYS A 69 -3.19 0.71 -17.05
C CYS A 69 -1.70 0.84 -16.67
N ILE A 70 -0.91 1.53 -17.50
CA ILE A 70 0.51 1.78 -17.22
C ILE A 70 0.65 2.68 -15.99
N GLY A 71 -0.15 3.75 -15.89
CA GLY A 71 -0.14 4.66 -14.75
C GLY A 71 -0.44 3.97 -13.42
N VAL A 72 -1.48 3.14 -13.37
CA VAL A 72 -1.84 2.38 -12.17
C VAL A 72 -0.73 1.40 -11.77
N SER A 73 -0.12 0.72 -12.75
CA SER A 73 0.96 -0.23 -12.49
C SER A 73 2.20 0.46 -11.88
N VAL A 74 2.59 1.62 -12.41
CA VAL A 74 3.71 2.42 -11.89
C VAL A 74 3.41 2.92 -10.47
N LEU A 75 2.19 3.41 -10.22
CA LEU A 75 1.78 3.89 -8.90
C LEU A 75 1.86 2.78 -7.84
N LEU A 76 1.37 1.58 -8.15
CA LEU A 76 1.45 0.43 -7.25
C LEU A 76 2.90 0.02 -6.95
N LEU A 77 3.79 0.04 -7.95
CA LEU A 77 5.20 -0.24 -7.75
C LEU A 77 5.88 0.80 -6.84
N LEU A 78 5.57 2.09 -7.02
CA LEU A 78 6.09 3.16 -6.16
C LEU A 78 5.60 3.01 -4.72
N CYS A 79 4.30 2.73 -4.51
CA CYS A 79 3.74 2.45 -3.19
C CYS A 79 4.41 1.24 -2.54
N PHE A 80 4.68 0.18 -3.29
CA PHE A 80 5.37 -1.01 -2.79
C PHE A 80 6.82 -0.72 -2.38
N ILE A 81 7.56 0.03 -3.20
CA ILE A 81 8.92 0.46 -2.89
C ILE A 81 8.92 1.34 -1.63
N PHE A 82 8.00 2.31 -1.53
CA PHE A 82 7.86 3.15 -0.36
C PHE A 82 7.54 2.35 0.90
N TYR A 83 6.61 1.38 0.82
CA TYR A 83 6.32 0.46 1.92
C TYR A 83 7.55 -0.36 2.32
N ARG A 84 8.32 -0.88 1.35
CA ARG A 84 9.57 -1.60 1.63
C ARG A 84 10.61 -0.70 2.29
N PHE A 85 10.74 0.57 1.88
CA PHE A 85 11.62 1.55 2.51
C PHE A 85 11.16 1.89 3.92
N TRP A 86 9.87 2.10 4.14
CA TRP A 86 9.31 2.38 5.45
C TRP A 86 9.48 1.18 6.38
N LYS A 87 9.19 -0.03 5.92
CA LYS A 87 9.44 -1.28 6.66
C LYS A 87 10.93 -1.48 6.94
N ARG A 88 11.82 -1.15 5.99
CA ARG A 88 13.27 -1.13 6.22
C ARG A 88 13.69 -0.07 7.24
N LYS A 89 13.06 1.11 7.25
CA LYS A 89 13.32 2.17 8.23
C LYS A 89 12.85 1.77 9.62
N GLN A 90 11.70 1.11 9.73
CA GLN A 90 11.21 0.54 11.00
C GLN A 90 12.12 -0.59 11.49
N LYS A 91 12.59 -1.45 10.58
CA LYS A 91 13.63 -2.42 10.91
C LYS A 91 14.97 -1.75 11.23
N ARG A 92 15.27 -0.57 10.71
CA ARG A 92 16.48 0.21 11.08
C ARG A 92 16.33 0.87 12.44
N SER A 93 15.15 1.32 12.89
CA SER A 93 15.01 1.78 14.28
C SER A 93 15.16 0.60 15.26
N ILE A 94 14.66 -0.59 14.90
CA ILE A 94 14.90 -1.83 15.65
C ILE A 94 16.37 -2.29 15.52
N ALA A 95 17.00 -2.12 14.34
CA ALA A 95 18.38 -2.54 14.12
C ALA A 95 19.43 -1.53 14.63
N ILE A 96 19.05 -0.27 14.84
CA ILE A 96 19.86 0.74 15.53
C ILE A 96 19.93 0.36 17.01
N GLU A 97 18.82 -0.12 17.59
CA GLU A 97 18.81 -0.75 18.91
C GLU A 97 19.65 -2.04 18.92
N THR A 98 19.60 -2.91 17.90
CA THR A 98 20.53 -4.05 17.84
C THR A 98 21.99 -3.66 17.52
N SER A 99 22.27 -2.52 16.88
CA SER A 99 23.64 -2.06 16.64
C SER A 99 24.26 -1.45 17.92
N PHE A 100 23.42 -0.93 18.83
CA PHE A 100 23.84 -0.68 20.19
C PHE A 100 24.14 -2.01 20.91
N VAL A 101 23.30 -3.04 20.74
CA VAL A 101 23.54 -4.38 21.32
C VAL A 101 24.79 -5.07 20.75
N ASP A 102 25.12 -4.91 19.45
CA ASP A 102 26.35 -5.45 18.86
C ASP A 102 27.61 -4.66 19.27
N GLN A 103 27.51 -3.36 19.55
CA GLN A 103 28.64 -2.60 20.10
C GLN A 103 28.86 -2.87 21.59
N VAL A 104 27.79 -3.12 22.37
CA VAL A 104 27.89 -3.53 23.77
C VAL A 104 28.51 -4.93 23.91
N ARG A 105 28.32 -5.83 22.94
CA ARG A 105 28.95 -7.17 22.93
C ARG A 105 30.49 -7.16 22.80
N SER A 106 31.11 -6.05 22.40
CA SER A 106 32.58 -5.91 22.39
C SER A 106 33.14 -5.33 23.70
N GLN A 107 32.30 -4.68 24.52
CA GLN A 107 32.71 -4.07 25.79
C GLN A 107 32.15 -4.82 27.02
N ASP A 108 31.73 -6.08 26.85
CA ASP A 108 31.20 -6.91 27.94
C ASP A 108 32.20 -7.95 28.47
N LEU A 109 33.50 -7.70 28.27
CA LEU A 109 34.54 -8.51 28.91
C LEU A 109 34.86 -8.07 30.34
N LEU A 110 34.43 -6.89 30.81
CA LEU A 110 34.61 -6.47 32.21
C LEU A 110 33.63 -5.35 32.61
N MET A 111 32.49 -5.70 33.22
CA MET A 111 32.12 -5.29 34.59
C MET A 111 30.64 -5.61 34.89
N ASN A 112 30.44 -6.44 35.92
CA ASN A 112 29.15 -6.64 36.58
C ASN A 112 28.67 -5.35 37.25
N GLU A 113 27.63 -4.72 36.72
CA GLU A 113 26.51 -4.10 37.48
C GLU A 113 25.55 -3.41 36.49
N VAL A 114 24.36 -3.96 36.28
CA VAL A 114 23.31 -3.27 35.50
C VAL A 114 22.45 -2.44 36.44
N VAL A 115 22.77 -1.15 36.39
CA VAL A 115 21.99 -0.01 36.88
C VAL A 115 20.76 0.19 35.99
N ILE A 116 19.61 0.41 36.60
CA ILE A 116 18.35 0.88 35.97
C ILE A 116 18.43 2.41 35.77
N PRO A 117 18.16 2.96 34.56
CA PRO A 117 17.57 4.31 34.49
C PRO A 117 16.51 4.48 33.36
N PRO A 118 15.72 5.60 33.35
CA PRO A 118 14.27 5.50 33.31
C PRO A 118 13.56 6.16 32.10
N ASN A 119 12.28 5.80 32.01
CA ASN A 119 11.18 6.36 31.24
C ASN A 119 11.21 7.89 31.04
N ARG A 120 11.06 8.36 29.78
CA ARG A 120 10.86 9.78 29.44
C ARG A 120 9.72 9.99 28.42
N ARG A 121 8.55 10.25 29.00
CA ARG A 121 7.65 11.41 28.78
C ARG A 121 6.84 11.59 27.47
N HIS A 122 5.53 11.69 27.71
CA HIS A 122 4.57 12.77 27.34
C HIS A 122 3.59 12.60 26.15
N ILE A 123 2.33 12.31 26.54
CA ILE A 123 1.03 12.93 26.16
C ILE A 123 0.54 12.74 24.70
N SER A 124 -0.54 11.99 24.41
CA SER A 124 -1.94 12.28 24.80
C SER A 124 -2.89 11.06 24.71
N ARG A 125 -3.62 10.78 25.81
CA ARG A 125 -5.09 10.54 25.96
C ARG A 125 -5.80 9.84 24.77
N GLU A 126 -6.29 8.59 24.81
CA GLU A 126 -7.40 7.94 25.56
C GLU A 126 -7.35 6.46 25.07
N ASN A 127 -7.23 5.39 25.85
CA ASN A 127 -8.21 4.78 26.74
C ASN A 127 -7.49 3.70 27.59
N LYS A 128 -7.84 3.61 28.87
CA LYS A 128 -7.43 2.54 29.78
C LYS A 128 -7.99 1.20 29.34
N THR A 129 -7.13 0.30 28.91
CA THR A 129 -7.14 -1.07 29.42
C THR A 129 -5.80 -1.22 30.14
N ASP A 130 -5.81 -1.68 31.39
CA ASP A 130 -4.58 -2.10 32.07
C ASP A 130 -4.12 -3.41 31.39
N ASP A 131 -3.68 -3.30 30.14
CA ASP A 131 -2.98 -4.35 29.43
C ASP A 131 -1.66 -4.50 30.17
N LEU A 132 -1.60 -5.51 31.03
CA LEU A 132 -0.35 -6.02 31.56
C LEU A 132 0.53 -6.33 30.35
N GLU A 133 1.47 -5.44 30.03
CA GLU A 133 2.49 -5.68 29.01
C GLU A 133 3.29 -6.91 29.47
N LEU A 134 2.92 -8.07 28.95
CA LEU A 134 3.58 -9.33 29.25
C LEU A 134 4.96 -9.29 28.59
N PRO A 135 6.06 -9.38 29.35
CA PRO A 135 7.38 -9.44 28.77
C PRO A 135 7.49 -10.70 27.90
N LEU A 136 7.76 -10.52 26.61
CA LEU A 136 8.03 -11.61 25.70
C LEU A 136 9.43 -12.15 25.98
N MET A 137 9.53 -13.45 26.28
CA MET A 137 10.80 -14.14 26.54
C MET A 137 11.10 -15.15 25.42
N ASP A 138 12.37 -15.25 25.04
CA ASP A 138 12.82 -16.23 24.06
C ASP A 138 12.78 -17.65 24.65
N PHE A 139 12.35 -18.62 23.85
CA PHE A 139 12.31 -20.02 24.25
C PHE A 139 13.70 -20.54 24.63
N GLU A 140 14.76 -20.08 23.97
CA GLU A 140 16.14 -20.46 24.30
C GLU A 140 16.53 -20.02 25.73
N ALA A 141 16.17 -18.80 26.13
CA ALA A 141 16.41 -18.31 27.48
C ALA A 141 15.65 -19.14 28.53
N VAL A 142 14.41 -19.54 28.23
CA VAL A 142 13.60 -20.41 29.09
C VAL A 142 14.19 -21.82 29.20
N ALA A 143 14.69 -22.36 28.09
CA ALA A 143 15.32 -23.67 28.06
C ALA A 143 16.62 -23.66 28.88
N ILE A 144 17.48 -22.64 28.72
CA ILE A 144 18.70 -22.48 29.53
C ILE A 144 18.34 -22.33 31.01
N ALA A 145 17.38 -21.46 31.35
CA ALA A 145 16.99 -21.20 32.72
C ALA A 145 16.49 -22.46 33.45
N THR A 146 15.85 -23.39 32.72
CA THR A 146 15.30 -24.64 33.27
C THR A 146 16.22 -25.84 33.13
N ASP A 147 17.46 -25.66 32.65
CA ASP A 147 18.39 -26.75 32.28
C ASP A 147 17.72 -27.74 31.31
N ASN A 148 17.23 -27.21 30.19
CA ASN A 148 16.49 -27.91 29.15
C ASN A 148 15.30 -28.73 29.69
N PHE A 149 14.52 -28.13 30.60
CA PHE A 149 13.39 -28.78 31.28
C PHE A 149 13.80 -30.06 32.04
N SER A 150 14.95 -30.02 32.71
CA SER A 150 15.47 -31.13 33.51
C SER A 150 14.49 -31.56 34.62
N ASN A 151 14.34 -32.87 34.82
CA ASN A 151 13.49 -33.41 35.89
C ASN A 151 13.98 -33.03 37.29
N ALA A 152 15.27 -32.69 37.46
CA ALA A 152 15.82 -32.20 38.72
C ALA A 152 15.19 -30.86 39.15
N ASN A 153 14.74 -30.07 38.18
CA ASN A 153 14.10 -28.77 38.39
C ASN A 153 12.57 -28.85 38.46
N LYS A 154 11.98 -30.05 38.46
CA LYS A 154 10.52 -30.18 38.48
C LYS A 154 9.94 -29.72 39.82
N LEU A 155 9.07 -28.72 39.77
CA LEU A 155 8.34 -28.20 40.94
C LEU A 155 7.00 -28.94 41.15
N GLY A 156 6.36 -29.38 40.07
CA GLY A 156 5.07 -30.07 40.17
C GLY A 156 4.53 -30.56 38.83
N GLN A 157 3.53 -31.44 38.86
CA GLN A 157 2.83 -31.93 37.66
C GLN A 157 1.36 -32.14 37.96
N GLY A 158 0.51 -31.70 37.04
CA GLY A 158 -0.93 -31.95 37.07
C GLY A 158 -1.48 -32.19 35.66
N GLY A 159 -2.81 -32.20 35.52
CA GLY A 159 -3.48 -32.44 34.22
C GLY A 159 -3.12 -31.42 33.13
N PHE A 160 -2.65 -30.23 33.51
CA PHE A 160 -2.32 -29.12 32.61
C PHE A 160 -0.84 -28.97 32.31
N GLY A 161 -0.02 -29.97 32.65
CA GLY A 161 1.41 -29.99 32.34
C GLY A 161 2.33 -30.02 33.55
N ILE A 162 3.61 -29.80 33.31
CA ILE A 162 4.69 -29.86 34.30
C ILE A 162 5.19 -28.44 34.55
N VAL A 163 5.42 -28.10 35.81
CA VAL A 163 6.02 -26.83 36.23
C VAL A 163 7.48 -27.10 36.61
N TYR A 164 8.39 -26.35 36.02
CA TYR A 164 9.83 -26.40 36.30
C TYR A 164 10.29 -25.13 36.99
N LYS A 165 11.26 -25.27 37.88
CA LYS A 165 12.04 -24.17 38.44
C LYS A 165 13.04 -23.74 37.37
N GLY A 166 13.03 -22.46 37.03
CA GLY A 166 14.06 -21.84 36.22
C GLY A 166 14.83 -20.81 37.03
N ARG A 167 16.07 -20.54 36.62
CA ARG A 167 16.84 -19.39 37.09
C ARG A 167 17.33 -18.62 35.87
N LEU A 168 16.86 -17.39 35.72
CA LEU A 168 17.31 -16.47 34.68
C LEU A 168 18.77 -16.04 34.93
N LEU A 169 19.41 -15.43 33.94
CA LEU A 169 20.83 -15.03 34.01
C LEU A 169 21.08 -13.95 35.09
N ASP A 170 20.07 -13.15 35.41
CA ASP A 170 20.06 -12.18 36.51
C ASP A 170 19.87 -12.83 37.90
N GLY A 171 19.77 -14.17 37.95
CA GLY A 171 19.54 -14.94 39.16
C GLY A 171 18.08 -14.98 39.60
N GLN A 172 17.16 -14.33 38.88
CA GLN A 172 15.74 -14.37 39.19
C GLN A 172 15.21 -15.79 39.03
N GLU A 173 14.63 -16.33 40.10
CA GLU A 173 13.95 -17.61 40.05
C GLU A 173 12.57 -17.45 39.41
N ILE A 174 12.27 -18.32 38.44
CA ILE A 174 11.01 -18.32 37.71
C ILE A 174 10.36 -19.70 37.78
N ALA A 175 9.04 -19.75 37.60
CA ALA A 175 8.31 -21.00 37.42
C ALA A 175 7.84 -21.10 35.97
N VAL A 176 8.29 -22.12 35.26
CA VAL A 176 7.98 -22.33 33.84
C VAL A 176 6.99 -23.47 33.72
N LYS A 177 5.75 -23.18 33.29
CA LYS A 177 4.73 -24.20 33.03
C LYS A 177 4.81 -24.66 31.58
N ARG A 178 5.19 -25.93 31.38
CA ARG A 178 5.18 -26.57 30.07
C ARG A 178 3.86 -27.32 29.88
N LEU A 179 3.02 -26.83 28.98
CA LEU A 179 1.75 -27.48 28.63
C LEU A 179 2.00 -28.88 28.06
N SER A 180 1.15 -29.84 28.44
CA SER A 180 1.20 -31.18 27.86
C SER A 180 0.66 -31.16 26.43
N LYS A 181 1.16 -32.06 25.56
CA LYS A 181 0.70 -32.17 24.16
C LYS A 181 -0.81 -32.43 24.01
N MET A 182 -1.48 -32.87 25.06
CA MET A 182 -2.92 -33.19 25.08
C MET A 182 -3.78 -32.11 25.75
N SER A 183 -3.19 -31.01 26.23
CA SER A 183 -3.93 -29.95 26.94
C SER A 183 -4.47 -28.92 25.95
N VAL A 184 -5.76 -29.00 25.62
CA VAL A 184 -6.49 -28.05 24.75
C VAL A 184 -7.11 -26.92 25.58
N GLN A 185 -6.30 -26.22 26.37
CA GLN A 185 -6.76 -25.05 27.12
C GLN A 185 -5.87 -23.85 26.81
N GLY A 186 -6.48 -22.77 26.31
CA GLY A 186 -5.82 -21.50 25.97
C GLY A 186 -5.73 -21.14 24.48
N THR A 187 -6.65 -21.61 23.63
CA THR A 187 -6.74 -21.21 22.21
C THR A 187 -7.88 -20.22 21.93
N ASP A 188 -8.19 -19.34 22.88
CA ASP A 188 -9.10 -18.20 22.67
C ASP A 188 -8.33 -16.92 22.98
#